data_AF-A0A4U9UIP3-F1
#
_entry.id   AF-A0A4U9UIP3-F1
#
_cell.length_a   1.000
_cell.length_b   1.000
_cell.length_c   1.000
_cell.angle_alpha   90.00
_cell.angle_beta   90.00
_cell.angle_gamma   90.00
#
_symmetry.space_group_name_H-M   'P 1'
#
loop_
_entity.id
_entity.type
_entity.pdbx_description
1 polymer ?
#
loop_
_entity_poly.entity_id
_entity_poly.type
_entity_poly.pdbx_seq_one_letter_code
_entity_poly.pdbx_strand_id
1 'polypeptide(L)'
;MGQEKLYIDKELSWLSFNERVLQEAADKSNPLIERMRFLGIYSNNLDEFYKVRFADLKRRILISEEQGSGGASRHLLKKIQAKVLKTDQEFDGLYNDLLLEMARNQIFLINERQVSENQQIWLRQYFKHHLRQHITPILINHDTNLVQFLKDDYTYLAVEIIRGTRIDYALLEIPSDKVPRFVNLPPEAPRRRKPMILLDNILRYCLDDIFKGFFDYDALNAYSMKMTRDAEYDLVTEMESSLLELMSSSLKQRLTAEPVRFVYQRDMPNEMVELLRNKLGISNYDSVIAGGRYHNFKDFISFPNVGKANLVNRPLPRLRHIWFDKFRNGFDAIREKDVLLYYPYHTFEHVLELLRQASFDPSVLAIKINIYRVAKDSRIIESMIHAAHNGKKVTVVVELQARFDEEANIHWAKRLTEAGCT
;
A
#
# COMPACT_ATOMS: atom_id res chain seq x y z
N MET A 1 -24.99 -13.27 -31.48
CA MET A 1 -23.89 -12.44 -31.99
C MET A 1 -23.90 -11.15 -31.19
N GLY A 2 -22.96 -10.98 -30.26
CA GLY A 2 -22.87 -9.71 -29.52
C GLY A 2 -22.44 -8.60 -30.49
N GLN A 3 -23.21 -7.51 -30.54
CA GLN A 3 -22.84 -6.29 -31.26
C GLN A 3 -21.41 -5.87 -30.87
N GLU A 4 -20.64 -5.35 -31.83
CA GLU A 4 -19.29 -4.83 -31.58
C GLU A 4 -19.29 -3.87 -30.39
N LYS A 5 -18.37 -4.07 -29.45
CA LYS A 5 -18.27 -3.21 -28.28
C LYS A 5 -17.82 -1.82 -28.71
N LEU A 6 -18.71 -0.82 -28.57
CA LEU A 6 -18.41 0.59 -28.83
C LEU A 6 -17.47 1.21 -27.79
N TYR A 7 -17.51 0.71 -26.54
CA TYR A 7 -16.70 1.22 -25.43
C TYR A 7 -16.01 0.08 -24.67
N ILE A 8 -14.91 0.42 -23.99
CA ILE A 8 -14.15 -0.50 -23.13
C ILE A 8 -14.57 -0.28 -21.68
N ASP A 9 -14.75 -1.36 -20.93
CA ASP A 9 -15.05 -1.31 -19.50
C ASP A 9 -13.91 -0.60 -18.74
N LYS A 10 -14.23 0.40 -17.91
CA LYS A 10 -13.23 1.24 -17.22
C LYS A 10 -12.27 0.42 -16.36
N GLU A 11 -12.73 -0.68 -15.76
CA GLU A 11 -11.93 -1.59 -14.94
C GLU A 11 -10.91 -2.37 -15.79
N LEU A 12 -11.31 -2.85 -16.96
CA LEU A 12 -10.40 -3.55 -17.88
C LEU A 12 -9.34 -2.60 -18.47
N SER A 13 -9.75 -1.36 -18.77
CA SER A 13 -8.84 -0.30 -19.18
C SER A 13 -7.82 0.03 -18.08
N TRP A 14 -8.26 0.13 -16.82
CA TRP A 14 -7.38 0.34 -15.67
C TRP A 14 -6.40 -0.82 -15.48
N LEU A 15 -6.84 -2.08 -15.60
CA LEU A 15 -5.93 -3.22 -15.53
C LEU A 15 -4.88 -3.19 -16.65
N SER A 16 -5.26 -2.72 -17.84
CA SER A 16 -4.32 -2.50 -18.95
C SER A 16 -3.34 -1.36 -18.68
N PHE A 17 -3.76 -0.33 -17.93
CA PHE A 17 -2.85 0.69 -17.44
C PHE A 17 -1.83 0.11 -16.46
N ASN A 18 -2.27 -0.69 -15.48
CA ASN A 18 -1.33 -1.28 -14.52
C ASN A 18 -0.40 -2.31 -15.19
N GLU A 19 -0.86 -3.00 -16.24
CA GLU A 19 -0.02 -3.84 -17.10
C GLU A 19 1.12 -3.03 -17.77
N ARG A 20 0.90 -1.76 -18.13
CA ARG A 20 1.98 -0.87 -18.59
C ARG A 20 2.98 -0.51 -17.48
N VAL A 21 2.55 -0.45 -16.21
CA VAL A 21 3.49 -0.31 -15.08
C VAL A 21 4.36 -1.56 -14.95
N LEU A 22 3.80 -2.75 -15.22
CA LEU A 22 4.59 -3.98 -15.25
C LEU A 22 5.59 -4.00 -16.42
N GLN A 23 5.26 -3.37 -17.57
CA GLN A 23 6.20 -3.20 -18.68
C GLN A 23 7.43 -2.37 -18.26
N GLU A 24 7.28 -1.36 -17.41
CA GLU A 24 8.43 -0.60 -16.87
C GLU A 24 9.35 -1.47 -16.01
N ALA A 25 8.80 -2.46 -15.29
CA ALA A 25 9.59 -3.45 -14.57
C ALA A 25 10.29 -4.45 -15.52
N ALA A 26 9.75 -4.66 -16.72
CA ALA A 26 10.31 -5.55 -17.73
C ALA A 26 11.41 -4.87 -18.57
N ASP A 27 11.28 -3.56 -18.79
CA ASP A 27 12.13 -2.80 -19.70
C ASP A 27 13.58 -2.73 -19.20
N LYS A 28 14.48 -3.39 -19.95
CA LYS A 28 15.92 -3.41 -19.65
C LYS A 28 16.60 -2.05 -19.83
N SER A 29 15.94 -1.07 -20.47
CA SER A 29 16.42 0.32 -20.52
C SER A 29 16.40 0.98 -19.14
N ASN A 30 15.50 0.53 -18.25
CA ASN A 30 15.42 1.00 -16.88
C ASN A 30 16.47 0.33 -15.96
N PRO A 31 17.05 1.08 -15.01
CA PRO A 31 17.97 0.53 -14.03
C PRO A 31 17.33 -0.59 -13.18
N LEU A 32 18.14 -1.58 -12.79
CA LEU A 32 17.68 -2.81 -12.15
C LEU A 32 16.86 -2.58 -10.86
N ILE A 33 17.30 -1.67 -9.98
CA ILE A 33 16.59 -1.40 -8.72
C ILE A 33 15.29 -0.64 -9.00
N GLU A 34 15.24 0.20 -10.03
CA GLU A 34 14.00 0.88 -10.42
C GLU A 34 12.98 -0.12 -10.95
N ARG A 35 13.41 -1.12 -11.70
CA ARG A 35 12.54 -2.24 -12.11
C ARG A 35 11.99 -3.02 -10.92
N MET A 36 12.81 -3.29 -9.90
CA MET A 36 12.32 -3.89 -8.64
C MET A 36 11.30 -3.00 -7.94
N ARG A 37 11.49 -1.67 -7.96
CA ARG A 37 10.53 -0.72 -7.39
C ARG A 37 9.23 -0.64 -8.18
N PHE A 38 9.29 -0.77 -9.51
CA PHE A 38 8.10 -0.84 -10.36
C PHE A 38 7.23 -2.07 -10.06
N LEU A 39 7.82 -3.21 -9.68
CA LEU A 39 7.03 -4.33 -9.15
C LEU A 39 6.24 -3.93 -7.89
N GLY A 40 6.85 -3.12 -7.03
CA GLY A 40 6.17 -2.56 -5.86
C GLY A 40 5.07 -1.58 -6.23
N ILE A 41 5.30 -0.69 -7.20
CA ILE A 41 4.28 0.25 -7.70
C ILE A 41 3.10 -0.51 -8.30
N TYR A 42 3.37 -1.52 -9.13
CA TYR A 42 2.37 -2.40 -9.72
C TYR A 42 1.49 -3.06 -8.64
N SER A 43 2.12 -3.62 -7.60
CA SER A 43 1.41 -4.26 -6.49
C SER A 43 0.57 -3.26 -5.69
N ASN A 44 1.12 -2.08 -5.39
CA ASN A 44 0.40 -1.04 -4.66
C ASN A 44 -0.84 -0.55 -5.42
N ASN A 45 -0.69 -0.34 -6.72
CA ASN A 45 -1.80 0.04 -7.60
C ASN A 45 -2.87 -1.07 -7.61
N LEU A 46 -2.47 -2.34 -7.69
CA LEU A 46 -3.41 -3.46 -7.70
C LEU A 46 -4.16 -3.57 -6.38
N ASP A 47 -3.50 -3.32 -5.25
CA ASP A 47 -4.14 -3.23 -3.93
C ASP A 47 -5.20 -2.11 -3.92
N GLU A 48 -4.86 -0.90 -4.40
CA GLU A 48 -5.82 0.22 -4.53
C GLU A 48 -7.00 -0.14 -5.45
N PHE A 49 -6.74 -0.83 -6.55
CA PHE A 49 -7.80 -1.30 -7.45
C PHE A 49 -8.80 -2.20 -6.74
N TYR A 50 -8.33 -3.15 -5.93
CA TYR A 50 -9.22 -4.01 -5.15
C TYR A 50 -9.98 -3.23 -4.08
N LYS A 51 -9.30 -2.33 -3.37
CA LYS A 51 -9.89 -1.51 -2.31
C LYS A 51 -11.00 -0.58 -2.82
N VAL A 52 -10.79 0.06 -3.97
CA VAL A 52 -11.69 1.14 -4.42
C VAL A 52 -12.55 0.69 -5.60
N ARG A 53 -11.91 0.26 -6.68
CA ARG A 53 -12.57 0.06 -7.99
C ARG A 53 -13.32 -1.26 -8.05
N PHE A 54 -12.71 -2.33 -7.56
CA PHE A 54 -13.34 -3.65 -7.52
C PHE A 54 -14.48 -3.68 -6.51
N ALA A 55 -14.33 -3.00 -5.38
CA ALA A 55 -15.39 -2.84 -4.41
C ALA A 55 -16.59 -2.05 -4.97
N ASP A 56 -16.36 -0.88 -5.61
CA ASP A 56 -17.41 -0.14 -6.34
C ASP A 56 -18.12 -1.03 -7.36
N LEU A 57 -17.36 -1.80 -8.15
CA LEU A 57 -17.94 -2.77 -9.08
C LEU A 57 -18.80 -3.80 -8.34
N LYS A 58 -18.28 -4.47 -7.30
CA LYS A 58 -19.03 -5.46 -6.51
C LYS A 58 -20.35 -4.89 -6.00
N ARG A 59 -20.34 -3.65 -5.49
CA ARG A 59 -21.55 -2.94 -5.03
C ARG A 59 -22.55 -2.76 -6.17
N ARG A 60 -22.14 -2.20 -7.31
CA ARG A 60 -23.02 -2.05 -8.49
C ARG A 60 -23.64 -3.36 -8.94
N ILE A 61 -22.90 -4.46 -8.85
CA ILE A 61 -23.38 -5.80 -9.18
C ILE A 61 -24.47 -6.26 -8.21
N LEU A 62 -24.25 -6.10 -6.90
CA LEU A 62 -25.26 -6.44 -5.88
C LEU A 62 -26.57 -5.66 -6.08
N ILE A 63 -26.47 -4.36 -6.38
CA ILE A 63 -27.62 -3.49 -6.67
C ILE A 63 -28.34 -3.96 -7.95
N SER A 64 -27.59 -4.25 -9.01
CA SER A 64 -28.15 -4.73 -10.28
C SER A 64 -28.82 -6.11 -10.14
N GLU A 65 -28.29 -6.98 -9.29
CA GLU A 65 -28.86 -8.31 -9.00
C GLU A 65 -30.19 -8.21 -8.26
N GLU A 66 -30.33 -7.29 -7.30
CA GLU A 66 -31.62 -7.03 -6.63
C GLU A 66 -32.69 -6.55 -7.62
N GLN A 67 -32.28 -5.80 -8.66
CA GLN A 67 -33.16 -5.30 -9.72
C GLN A 67 -33.37 -6.31 -10.88
N GLY A 68 -32.79 -7.51 -10.83
CA GLY A 68 -32.98 -8.56 -11.84
C GLY A 68 -32.13 -8.44 -13.12
N SER A 69 -31.07 -7.63 -13.13
CA SER A 69 -30.24 -7.35 -14.34
C SER A 69 -28.77 -7.81 -14.26
N GLY A 70 -28.44 -8.74 -13.35
CA GLY A 70 -27.04 -9.11 -13.01
C GLY A 70 -26.18 -9.87 -14.05
N GLY A 71 -26.70 -10.19 -15.24
CA GLY A 71 -26.01 -11.07 -16.22
C GLY A 71 -24.71 -10.49 -16.79
N ALA A 72 -24.74 -9.25 -17.30
CA ALA A 72 -23.59 -8.60 -17.92
C ALA A 72 -22.44 -8.34 -16.91
N SER A 73 -22.81 -8.02 -15.68
CA SER A 73 -21.94 -7.78 -14.53
C SER A 73 -21.05 -8.97 -14.16
N ARG A 74 -21.60 -10.19 -14.17
CA ARG A 74 -20.82 -11.40 -13.87
C ARG A 74 -19.79 -11.72 -14.95
N HIS A 75 -20.08 -11.41 -16.22
CA HIS A 75 -19.11 -11.56 -17.30
C HIS A 75 -17.91 -10.63 -17.14
N LEU A 76 -18.13 -9.40 -16.67
CA LEU A 76 -17.05 -8.44 -16.40
C LEU A 76 -16.15 -8.93 -15.26
N LEU A 77 -16.71 -9.40 -14.14
CA LEU A 77 -15.93 -9.98 -13.03
C LEU A 77 -15.04 -11.13 -13.50
N LYS A 78 -15.59 -12.06 -14.31
CA LYS A 78 -14.81 -13.16 -14.87
C LYS A 78 -13.65 -12.67 -15.74
N LYS A 79 -13.86 -11.62 -16.55
CA LYS A 79 -12.80 -11.02 -17.37
C LYS A 79 -11.73 -10.34 -16.52
N ILE A 80 -12.13 -9.62 -15.47
CA ILE A 80 -11.21 -9.00 -14.50
C ILE A 80 -10.35 -10.06 -13.84
N GLN A 81 -10.97 -11.11 -13.29
CA GLN A 81 -10.26 -12.19 -12.62
C GLN A 81 -9.31 -12.92 -13.58
N ALA A 82 -9.75 -13.22 -14.80
CA ALA A 82 -8.89 -13.85 -15.82
C ALA A 82 -7.69 -12.97 -16.19
N LYS A 83 -7.89 -11.65 -16.34
CA LYS A 83 -6.81 -10.71 -16.63
C LYS A 83 -5.83 -10.60 -15.46
N VAL A 84 -6.32 -10.48 -14.23
CA VAL A 84 -5.47 -10.43 -13.04
C VAL A 84 -4.64 -11.71 -12.89
N LEU A 85 -5.25 -12.89 -13.04
CA LEU A 85 -4.52 -14.16 -12.97
C LEU A 85 -3.41 -14.26 -14.03
N LYS A 86 -3.68 -13.78 -15.25
CA LYS A 86 -2.67 -13.73 -16.31
C LYS A 86 -1.50 -12.83 -15.92
N THR A 87 -1.78 -11.60 -15.48
CA THR A 87 -0.73 -10.65 -15.12
C THR A 87 0.02 -11.06 -13.85
N ASP A 88 -0.60 -11.80 -12.93
CA ASP A 88 0.05 -12.39 -11.75
C ASP A 88 1.11 -13.43 -12.14
N GLN A 89 0.84 -14.25 -13.17
CA GLN A 89 1.83 -15.19 -13.71
C GLN A 89 3.00 -14.45 -14.39
N GLU A 90 2.70 -13.39 -15.13
CA GLU A 90 3.72 -12.53 -15.75
C GLU A 90 4.59 -11.84 -14.69
N PHE A 91 3.97 -11.37 -13.60
CA PHE A 91 4.64 -10.80 -12.44
C PHE A 91 5.60 -11.79 -11.78
N ASP A 92 5.16 -13.03 -11.52
CA ASP A 92 5.99 -14.08 -10.94
C ASP A 92 7.21 -14.40 -11.82
N GLY A 93 7.01 -14.49 -13.15
CA GLY A 93 8.09 -14.70 -14.11
C GLY A 93 9.11 -13.56 -14.06
N LEU A 94 8.63 -12.32 -14.11
CA LEU A 94 9.47 -11.13 -14.10
C LEU A 94 10.23 -10.97 -12.79
N TYR A 95 9.60 -11.25 -11.65
CA TYR A 95 10.24 -11.24 -10.35
C TYR A 95 11.41 -12.22 -10.30
N ASN A 96 11.23 -13.45 -10.77
CA ASN A 96 12.30 -14.45 -10.83
C ASN A 96 13.44 -14.02 -11.75
N ASP A 97 13.14 -13.44 -12.92
CA ASP A 97 14.16 -12.91 -13.83
C ASP A 97 14.97 -11.79 -13.19
N LEU A 98 14.31 -10.88 -12.46
CA LEU A 98 14.99 -9.81 -11.73
C LEU A 98 15.83 -10.34 -10.57
N LEU A 99 15.39 -11.38 -9.85
CA LEU A 99 16.21 -12.04 -8.83
C LEU A 99 17.51 -12.61 -9.43
N LEU A 100 17.44 -13.27 -10.58
CA LEU A 100 18.61 -13.77 -11.30
C LEU A 100 19.53 -12.64 -11.77
N GLU A 101 18.96 -11.54 -12.26
CA GLU A 101 19.71 -10.37 -12.69
C GLU A 101 20.38 -9.64 -11.51
N MET A 102 19.72 -9.58 -10.35
CA MET A 102 20.32 -9.10 -9.09
C MET A 102 21.50 -9.96 -8.67
N ALA A 103 21.39 -11.29 -8.76
CA ALA A 103 22.46 -12.20 -8.42
C ALA A 103 23.71 -11.98 -9.30
N ARG A 104 23.53 -11.71 -10.61
CA ARG A 104 24.62 -11.32 -11.52
C ARG A 104 25.30 -10.01 -11.07
N ASN A 105 24.54 -9.08 -10.52
CA ASN A 105 25.02 -7.83 -9.91
C ASN A 105 25.50 -7.99 -8.44
N GLN A 106 25.73 -9.22 -7.98
CA GLN A 106 26.20 -9.57 -6.62
C GLN A 106 25.21 -9.28 -5.49
N ILE A 107 23.94 -9.00 -5.80
CA ILE A 107 22.87 -8.78 -4.84
C ILE A 107 22.06 -10.07 -4.73
N PHE A 108 21.95 -10.64 -3.54
CA PHE A 108 21.29 -11.93 -3.34
C PHE A 108 20.14 -11.76 -2.35
N LEU A 109 18.90 -11.81 -2.84
CA LEU A 109 17.72 -11.90 -1.99
C LEU A 109 17.44 -13.37 -1.67
N ILE A 110 17.88 -13.82 -0.51
CA ILE A 110 17.82 -15.23 -0.09
C ILE A 110 16.68 -15.48 0.90
N ASN A 111 16.34 -16.75 1.07
CA ASN A 111 15.35 -17.22 2.04
C ASN A 111 16.00 -17.97 3.22
N GLU A 112 15.19 -18.34 4.22
CA GLU A 112 15.57 -19.07 5.43
C GLU A 112 16.16 -20.47 5.18
N ARG A 113 15.97 -21.04 3.99
CA ARG A 113 16.55 -22.34 3.63
C ARG A 113 17.92 -22.21 2.97
N GLN A 114 18.33 -20.98 2.65
CA GLN A 114 19.55 -20.65 1.93
C GLN A 114 20.58 -19.91 2.81
N VAL A 115 20.27 -19.70 4.09
CA VAL A 115 21.16 -19.05 5.05
C VAL A 115 22.24 -20.01 5.54
N SER A 116 23.48 -19.53 5.62
CA SER A 116 24.59 -20.30 6.14
C SER A 116 24.54 -20.44 7.66
N GLU A 117 25.29 -21.39 8.23
CA GLU A 117 25.35 -21.61 9.69
C GLU A 117 25.76 -20.34 10.46
N ASN A 118 26.69 -19.56 9.93
CA ASN A 118 27.09 -18.28 10.54
C ASN A 118 25.97 -17.24 10.46
N GLN A 119 25.28 -17.15 9.31
CA GLN A 119 24.15 -16.23 9.14
C GLN A 119 22.96 -16.63 10.02
N GLN A 120 22.76 -17.92 10.26
CA GLN A 120 21.75 -18.45 11.15
C GLN A 120 21.97 -18.00 12.60
N ILE A 121 23.20 -18.11 13.12
CA ILE A 121 23.56 -17.62 14.46
C ILE A 121 23.32 -16.11 14.55
N TRP A 122 23.75 -15.37 13.52
CA TRP A 122 23.55 -13.93 13.44
C TRP A 122 22.07 -13.56 13.43
N LEU A 123 21.25 -14.26 12.65
CA LEU A 123 19.81 -14.02 12.55
C LEU A 123 19.10 -14.23 13.89
N ARG A 124 19.46 -15.27 14.65
CA ARG A 124 18.88 -15.49 15.99
C ARG A 124 19.25 -14.36 16.96
N GLN A 125 20.49 -13.87 16.88
CA GLN A 125 20.91 -12.70 17.68
C GLN A 125 20.18 -11.44 17.25
N TYR A 126 20.13 -11.15 15.95
CA TYR A 126 19.42 -10.01 15.39
C TYR A 126 17.93 -10.04 15.77
N PHE A 127 17.30 -11.21 15.66
CA PHE A 127 15.91 -11.42 16.05
C PHE A 127 15.69 -11.08 17.53
N LYS A 128 16.51 -11.61 18.44
CA LYS A 128 16.39 -11.38 19.88
C LYS A 128 16.55 -9.91 20.28
N HIS A 129 17.51 -9.20 19.67
CA HIS A 129 17.84 -7.82 20.06
C HIS A 129 16.96 -6.77 19.40
N HIS A 130 16.50 -7.00 18.16
CA HIS A 130 15.81 -5.97 17.36
C HIS A 130 14.37 -6.32 17.01
N LEU A 131 14.06 -7.59 16.73
CA LEU A 131 12.74 -7.97 16.20
C LEU A 131 11.77 -8.45 17.28
N ARG A 132 12.25 -9.21 18.26
CA ARG A 132 11.40 -9.90 19.25
C ARG A 132 10.45 -8.96 19.98
N GLN A 133 10.89 -7.73 20.28
CA GLN A 133 10.05 -6.71 20.94
C GLN A 133 8.83 -6.25 20.13
N HIS A 134 8.84 -6.50 18.82
CA HIS A 134 7.74 -6.13 17.91
C HIS A 134 6.89 -7.32 17.50
N ILE A 135 7.29 -8.54 17.86
CA ILE A 135 6.63 -9.78 17.43
C ILE A 135 5.96 -10.44 18.63
N THR A 136 4.63 -10.39 18.65
CA THR A 136 3.82 -11.05 19.66
C THR A 136 2.89 -12.05 18.96
N PRO A 137 2.98 -13.36 19.28
CA PRO A 137 2.04 -14.35 18.75
C PRO A 137 0.60 -14.07 19.17
N ILE A 138 -0.30 -14.06 18.18
CA ILE A 138 -1.74 -13.93 18.39
C ILE A 138 -2.36 -15.31 18.26
N LEU A 139 -2.81 -15.88 19.37
CA LEU A 139 -3.40 -17.23 19.37
C LEU A 139 -4.83 -17.22 18.81
N ILE A 140 -5.13 -18.16 17.93
CA ILE A 140 -6.45 -18.32 17.34
C ILE A 140 -7.23 -19.37 18.14
N ASN A 141 -8.02 -18.89 19.11
CA ASN A 141 -8.93 -19.71 19.92
C ASN A 141 -10.36 -19.58 19.40
N HIS A 142 -11.30 -20.37 19.96
CA HIS A 142 -12.73 -20.29 19.61
C HIS A 142 -13.33 -18.89 19.79
N ASP A 143 -12.89 -18.14 20.80
CA ASP A 143 -13.40 -16.80 21.10
C ASP A 143 -12.64 -15.67 20.38
N THR A 144 -11.50 -15.97 19.76
CA THR A 144 -10.70 -14.95 19.07
C THR A 144 -11.47 -14.42 17.85
N ASN A 145 -11.78 -13.12 17.83
CA ASN A 145 -12.40 -12.47 16.68
C ASN A 145 -11.35 -11.70 15.87
N LEU A 146 -10.85 -12.31 14.80
CA LEU A 146 -9.82 -11.72 13.94
C LEU A 146 -10.31 -10.41 13.29
N VAL A 147 -11.61 -10.27 13.02
CA VAL A 147 -12.17 -9.08 12.36
C VAL A 147 -11.95 -7.80 13.19
N GLN A 148 -11.87 -7.89 14.51
CA GLN A 148 -11.77 -6.68 15.35
C GLN A 148 -10.37 -6.05 15.36
N PHE A 149 -9.31 -6.86 15.37
CA PHE A 149 -7.95 -6.36 15.59
C PHE A 149 -7.01 -6.57 14.40
N LEU A 150 -7.37 -7.41 13.42
CA LEU A 150 -6.51 -7.64 12.27
C LEU A 150 -6.44 -6.37 11.42
N LYS A 151 -5.26 -5.76 11.40
CA LYS A 151 -4.99 -4.55 10.62
C LYS A 151 -5.19 -4.81 9.13
N ASP A 152 -5.88 -3.88 8.49
CA ASP A 152 -6.04 -3.89 7.03
C ASP A 152 -4.68 -3.71 6.34
N ASP A 153 -4.49 -4.43 5.23
CA ASP A 153 -3.31 -4.30 4.36
C ASP A 153 -1.96 -4.76 4.96
N TYR A 154 -1.98 -5.35 6.15
CA TYR A 154 -0.82 -5.98 6.77
C TYR A 154 -0.65 -7.42 6.30
N THR A 155 0.60 -7.87 6.28
CA THR A 155 0.92 -9.29 6.06
C THR A 155 1.02 -9.99 7.41
N TYR A 156 0.41 -11.16 7.51
CA TYR A 156 0.51 -12.03 8.67
C TYR A 156 1.12 -13.37 8.25
N LEU A 157 1.85 -14.00 9.16
CA LEU A 157 2.22 -15.41 9.05
C LEU A 157 1.27 -16.20 9.96
N ALA A 158 0.41 -17.01 9.34
CA ALA A 158 -0.36 -18.02 10.03
C ALA A 158 0.54 -19.22 10.35
N VAL A 159 0.75 -19.46 11.63
CA VAL A 159 1.60 -20.52 12.17
C VAL A 159 0.72 -21.68 12.62
N GLU A 160 1.08 -22.86 12.17
CA GLU A 160 0.54 -24.14 12.59
C GLU A 160 1.47 -24.75 13.64
N ILE A 161 0.95 -25.02 14.83
CA ILE A 161 1.67 -25.61 15.96
C ILE A 161 1.16 -27.03 16.13
N ILE A 162 1.96 -28.01 15.70
CA ILE A 162 1.57 -29.42 15.66
C ILE A 162 2.14 -30.14 16.88
N ARG A 163 1.27 -30.80 17.66
CA ARG A 163 1.65 -31.69 18.77
C ARG A 163 0.82 -32.98 18.69
N GLY A 164 1.42 -34.05 18.17
CA GLY A 164 0.73 -35.30 17.90
C GLY A 164 -0.43 -35.11 16.93
N THR A 165 -1.66 -35.31 17.41
CA THR A 165 -2.89 -35.07 16.64
C THR A 165 -3.52 -33.70 16.88
N ARG A 166 -2.99 -32.92 17.83
CA ARG A 166 -3.49 -31.59 18.15
C ARG A 166 -2.77 -30.55 17.31
N ILE A 167 -3.55 -29.68 16.68
CA ILE A 167 -3.06 -28.54 15.91
C ILE A 167 -3.62 -27.28 16.54
N ASP A 168 -2.74 -26.43 17.05
CA ASP A 168 -3.07 -25.09 17.51
C ASP A 168 -2.60 -24.07 16.46
N TYR A 169 -3.30 -22.94 16.34
CA TYR A 169 -3.01 -21.91 15.33
C TYR A 169 -2.65 -20.58 15.98
N ALA A 170 -1.67 -19.88 15.40
CA ALA A 170 -1.27 -18.55 15.80
C ALA A 170 -1.04 -17.64 14.59
N LEU A 171 -1.18 -16.32 14.75
CA LEU A 171 -0.78 -15.33 13.76
C LEU A 171 0.42 -14.55 14.26
N LEU A 172 1.36 -14.28 13.35
CA LEU A 172 2.44 -13.32 13.57
C LEU A 172 2.26 -12.16 12.60
N GLU A 173 2.08 -10.95 13.12
CA GLU A 173 2.09 -9.73 12.32
C GLU A 173 3.52 -9.46 11.81
N ILE A 174 3.66 -9.10 10.54
CA ILE A 174 4.94 -8.64 9.98
C ILE A 174 5.07 -7.12 10.22
N PRO A 175 5.99 -6.65 11.07
CA PRO A 175 6.06 -5.26 11.51
C PRO A 175 6.84 -4.38 10.51
N SER A 176 6.40 -4.35 9.25
CA SER A 176 7.02 -3.54 8.19
C SER A 176 6.94 -2.03 8.45
N ASP A 177 6.07 -1.59 9.37
CA ASP A 177 5.91 -0.21 9.83
C ASP A 177 7.01 0.23 10.80
N LYS A 178 7.58 -0.71 11.56
CA LYS A 178 8.58 -0.44 12.62
C LYS A 178 9.99 -0.84 12.23
N VAL A 179 10.11 -1.86 11.36
CA VAL A 179 11.38 -2.49 11.00
C VAL A 179 11.53 -2.50 9.48
N PRO A 180 12.73 -2.25 8.93
CA PRO A 180 12.96 -2.39 7.51
C PRO A 180 12.65 -3.83 7.05
N ARG A 181 11.79 -3.96 6.04
CA ARG A 181 11.40 -5.27 5.50
C ARG A 181 12.56 -6.03 4.85
N PHE A 182 13.59 -5.32 4.38
CA PHE A 182 14.81 -5.88 3.80
C PHE A 182 15.97 -5.72 4.77
N VAL A 183 16.50 -6.85 5.27
CA VAL A 183 17.62 -6.87 6.20
C VAL A 183 18.86 -7.38 5.49
N ASN A 184 19.96 -6.64 5.59
CA ASN A 184 21.26 -7.08 5.06
C ASN A 184 21.87 -8.13 5.98
N LEU A 185 22.28 -9.25 5.41
CA LEU A 185 22.98 -10.31 6.13
C LEU A 185 24.49 -10.05 6.12
N PRO A 186 25.24 -10.56 7.13
CA PRO A 186 26.68 -10.50 7.10
C PRO A 186 27.21 -11.22 5.85
N PRO A 187 28.13 -10.60 5.10
CA PRO A 187 28.63 -11.17 3.86
C PRO A 187 29.51 -12.37 4.17
N GLU A 188 29.15 -13.51 3.58
CA GLU A 188 29.97 -14.71 3.63
C GLU A 188 31.05 -14.67 2.54
N ALA A 189 32.13 -15.45 2.68
CA ALA A 189 33.18 -15.48 1.68
C ALA A 189 32.62 -15.90 0.30
N PRO A 190 32.88 -15.14 -0.78
CA PRO A 190 33.67 -13.91 -0.86
C PRO A 190 32.91 -12.63 -0.45
N ARG A 191 33.62 -11.68 0.20
CA ARG A 191 33.11 -10.37 0.69
C ARG A 191 32.42 -9.46 -0.34
N ARG A 192 32.41 -9.85 -1.62
CA ARG A 192 31.70 -9.13 -2.70
C ARG A 192 30.20 -9.38 -2.69
N ARG A 193 29.74 -10.48 -2.10
CA ARG A 193 28.31 -10.82 -2.03
C ARG A 193 27.58 -9.85 -1.11
N LYS A 194 26.41 -9.41 -1.56
CA LYS A 194 25.49 -8.55 -0.80
C LYS A 194 24.21 -9.35 -0.52
N PRO A 195 24.25 -10.28 0.46
CA PRO A 195 23.08 -11.06 0.83
C PRO A 195 22.09 -10.20 1.62
N MET A 196 20.82 -10.34 1.30
CA MET A 196 19.70 -9.73 2.00
C MET A 196 18.60 -10.76 2.17
N ILE A 197 17.81 -10.59 3.21
CA ILE A 197 16.69 -11.47 3.53
C ILE A 197 15.46 -10.62 3.85
N LEU A 198 14.29 -11.12 3.45
CA LEU A 198 13.00 -10.53 3.83
C LEU A 198 12.74 -10.78 5.32
N LEU A 199 12.16 -9.78 5.99
CA LEU A 199 11.71 -9.88 7.37
C LEU A 199 10.78 -11.09 7.58
N ASP A 200 9.89 -11.34 6.62
CA ASP A 200 9.01 -12.51 6.56
C ASP A 200 9.79 -13.83 6.77
N ASN A 201 10.95 -13.96 6.11
CA ASN A 201 11.78 -15.17 6.20
C ASN A 201 12.60 -15.22 7.50
N ILE A 202 12.93 -14.09 8.10
CA ILE A 202 13.56 -14.07 9.43
C ILE A 202 12.59 -14.65 10.46
N LEU A 203 11.32 -14.26 10.41
CA LEU A 203 10.29 -14.81 11.30
C LEU A 203 10.09 -16.30 11.08
N ARG A 204 10.06 -16.75 9.81
CA ARG A 204 9.99 -18.18 9.47
C ARG A 204 11.17 -18.98 10.01
N TYR A 205 12.38 -18.42 9.94
CA TYR A 205 13.56 -19.06 10.52
C TYR A 205 13.48 -19.11 12.05
N CYS A 206 12.97 -18.06 12.68
CA CYS A 206 12.94 -17.90 14.13
C CYS A 206 11.65 -18.43 14.79
N LEU A 207 10.81 -19.20 14.09
CA LEU A 207 9.58 -19.76 14.67
C LEU A 207 9.85 -20.55 15.95
N ASP A 208 10.89 -21.38 15.95
CA ASP A 208 11.35 -22.13 17.12
C ASP A 208 11.64 -21.19 18.31
N ASP A 209 12.43 -20.13 18.08
CA ASP A 209 12.80 -19.15 19.09
C ASP A 209 11.60 -18.34 19.62
N ILE A 210 10.50 -18.24 18.85
CA ILE A 210 9.26 -17.57 19.23
C ILE A 210 8.42 -18.46 20.15
N PHE A 211 8.17 -19.72 19.76
CA PHE A 211 7.17 -20.57 20.41
C PHE A 211 7.74 -21.49 21.50
N LYS A 212 9.02 -21.88 21.44
CA LYS A 212 9.60 -22.86 22.41
C LYS A 212 9.58 -22.45 23.87
N GLY A 213 9.39 -21.15 24.15
CA GLY A 213 9.32 -20.65 25.51
C GLY A 213 8.01 -21.00 26.23
N PHE A 214 6.93 -21.29 25.48
CA PHE A 214 5.59 -21.43 26.04
C PHE A 214 4.76 -22.59 25.45
N PHE A 215 5.21 -23.20 24.36
CA PHE A 215 4.50 -24.26 23.66
C PHE A 215 5.41 -25.49 23.48
N ASP A 216 4.85 -26.68 23.75
CA ASP A 216 5.45 -27.94 23.30
C ASP A 216 4.87 -28.32 21.94
N TYR A 217 5.71 -28.71 21.00
CA TYR A 217 5.32 -29.06 19.64
C TYR A 217 6.34 -30.01 19.00
N ASP A 218 5.87 -30.77 18.01
CA ASP A 218 6.68 -31.63 17.15
C ASP A 218 7.12 -30.89 15.89
N ALA A 219 6.27 -30.00 15.36
CA ALA A 219 6.55 -29.23 14.17
C ALA A 219 5.86 -27.85 14.19
N LEU A 220 6.50 -26.89 13.52
CA LEU A 220 5.96 -25.55 13.26
C LEU A 220 5.96 -25.28 11.77
N ASN A 221 4.79 -25.04 11.18
CA ASN A 221 4.67 -24.57 9.80
C ASN A 221 4.19 -23.12 9.79
N ALA A 222 4.58 -22.35 8.78
CA ALA A 222 4.10 -20.98 8.63
C ALA A 222 3.68 -20.69 7.19
N TYR A 223 2.56 -20.00 7.06
CA TYR A 223 1.93 -19.65 5.79
C TYR A 223 1.60 -18.17 5.78
N SER A 224 1.98 -17.46 4.72
CA SER A 224 1.65 -16.04 4.63
C SER A 224 0.19 -15.83 4.27
N MET A 225 -0.41 -14.80 4.85
CA MET A 225 -1.72 -14.30 4.46
C MET A 225 -1.76 -12.77 4.48
N LYS A 226 -2.67 -12.20 3.70
CA LYS A 226 -2.99 -10.79 3.69
C LYS A 226 -4.50 -10.65 3.57
N MET A 227 -5.07 -9.73 4.35
CA MET A 227 -6.46 -9.32 4.24
C MET A 227 -6.49 -7.89 3.71
N THR A 228 -7.44 -7.64 2.82
CA THR A 228 -7.74 -6.31 2.29
C THR A 228 -9.24 -6.04 2.48
N ARG A 229 -9.54 -4.94 3.17
CA ARG A 229 -10.91 -4.42 3.38
C ARG A 229 -11.28 -3.43 2.27
N ASP A 230 -12.58 -3.13 2.18
CA ASP A 230 -13.07 -2.12 1.24
C ASP A 230 -12.56 -0.73 1.70
N ALA A 231 -12.51 0.22 0.78
CA ALA A 231 -12.43 1.62 1.18
C ALA A 231 -13.83 2.05 1.61
N GLU A 232 -13.92 2.76 2.75
CA GLU A 232 -15.18 3.18 3.36
C GLU A 232 -16.19 3.72 2.32
N TYR A 233 -17.44 3.30 2.49
CA TYR A 233 -18.57 3.57 1.62
C TYR A 233 -18.89 5.07 1.54
N ASP A 234 -18.23 5.81 0.63
CA ASP A 234 -18.54 7.24 0.41
C ASP A 234 -18.90 7.57 -1.05
N LEU A 235 -18.31 6.89 -2.04
CA LEU A 235 -18.43 7.26 -3.46
C LEU A 235 -19.79 6.96 -4.12
N VAL A 236 -20.58 6.03 -3.56
CA VAL A 236 -21.88 5.64 -4.15
C VAL A 236 -22.98 6.64 -3.78
N THR A 237 -22.81 7.34 -2.65
CA THR A 237 -23.79 8.30 -2.13
C THR A 237 -23.99 9.50 -3.04
N GLU A 238 -22.98 9.90 -3.83
CA GLU A 238 -23.10 10.99 -4.80
C GLU A 238 -23.93 10.63 -6.04
N MET A 239 -24.01 9.34 -6.40
CA MET A 239 -24.63 8.90 -7.66
C MET A 239 -26.08 8.40 -7.52
N GLU A 240 -26.52 7.96 -6.33
CA GLU A 240 -27.74 7.15 -6.19
C GLU A 240 -28.66 7.54 -5.01
N SER A 241 -28.85 8.83 -4.75
CA SER A 241 -29.70 9.30 -3.63
C SER A 241 -31.13 8.73 -3.64
N SER A 242 -31.79 8.65 -4.81
CA SER A 242 -33.16 8.11 -4.92
C SER A 242 -33.24 6.58 -4.78
N LEU A 243 -32.15 5.87 -5.07
CA LEU A 243 -32.11 4.42 -5.12
C LEU A 243 -31.83 3.84 -3.73
N LEU A 244 -30.98 4.52 -2.95
CA LEU A 244 -30.65 4.19 -1.57
C LEU A 244 -31.84 4.32 -0.60
N GLU A 245 -32.77 5.24 -0.87
CA GLU A 245 -34.00 5.38 -0.07
C GLU A 245 -34.94 4.18 -0.23
N LEU A 246 -34.97 3.57 -1.43
CA LEU A 246 -35.85 2.44 -1.77
C LEU A 246 -35.26 1.06 -1.43
N MET A 247 -34.00 1.01 -1.03
CA MET A 247 -33.30 -0.25 -0.72
C MET A 247 -33.76 -0.93 0.58
N SER A 248 -33.76 -2.26 0.53
CA SER A 248 -34.01 -3.10 1.70
C SER A 248 -32.92 -2.95 2.78
N SER A 249 -33.29 -3.08 4.06
CA SER A 249 -32.35 -3.01 5.19
C SER A 249 -31.28 -4.11 5.15
N SER A 250 -31.62 -5.27 4.59
CA SER A 250 -30.69 -6.39 4.38
C SER A 250 -29.64 -6.10 3.31
N LEU A 251 -29.99 -5.34 2.26
CA LEU A 251 -29.01 -4.90 1.26
C LEU A 251 -28.13 -3.77 1.81
N LYS A 252 -28.69 -2.83 2.57
CA LYS A 252 -27.91 -1.80 3.29
C LYS A 252 -26.85 -2.42 4.20
N GLN A 253 -27.20 -3.49 4.91
CA GLN A 253 -26.25 -4.24 5.75
C GLN A 253 -25.18 -4.99 4.94
N ARG A 254 -25.50 -5.47 3.73
CA ARG A 254 -24.53 -6.16 2.85
C ARG A 254 -23.60 -5.18 2.13
N LEU A 255 -24.06 -3.97 1.82
CA LEU A 255 -23.23 -2.90 1.27
C LEU A 255 -22.24 -2.36 2.31
N THR A 256 -22.51 -2.55 3.60
CA THR A 256 -21.69 -2.10 4.74
C THR A 256 -20.82 -3.20 5.36
N ALA A 257 -20.91 -4.46 4.89
CA ALA A 257 -20.14 -5.58 5.42
C ALA A 257 -18.82 -5.78 4.61
N GLU A 258 -17.66 -5.69 5.27
CA GLU A 258 -16.36 -5.64 4.58
C GLU A 258 -15.35 -6.72 5.01
N PRO A 259 -15.28 -7.81 4.25
CA PRO A 259 -14.01 -8.29 3.74
C PRO A 259 -14.04 -8.32 2.20
N VAL A 260 -13.04 -7.72 1.53
CA VAL A 260 -13.03 -7.68 0.06
C VAL A 260 -12.16 -8.78 -0.53
N ARG A 261 -10.99 -9.01 0.08
CA ARG A 261 -10.01 -9.95 -0.44
C ARG A 261 -9.20 -10.60 0.68
N PHE A 262 -9.11 -11.91 0.64
CA PHE A 262 -8.22 -12.71 1.47
C PHE A 262 -7.25 -13.46 0.56
N VAL A 263 -5.96 -13.12 0.69
CA VAL A 263 -4.88 -13.76 -0.05
C VAL A 263 -4.09 -14.63 0.91
N TYR A 264 -3.81 -15.86 0.53
CA TYR A 264 -3.08 -16.82 1.36
C TYR A 264 -2.08 -17.62 0.52
N GLN A 265 -1.07 -18.19 1.18
CA GLN A 265 -0.05 -19.00 0.52
C GLN A 265 -0.64 -20.30 -0.05
N ARG A 266 -0.29 -20.66 -1.30
CA ARG A 266 -0.84 -21.85 -2.01
C ARG A 266 -0.75 -23.18 -1.25
N ASP A 267 0.26 -23.37 -0.42
CA ASP A 267 0.53 -24.58 0.36
C ASP A 267 -0.12 -24.57 1.76
N MET A 268 -0.93 -23.55 2.07
CA MET A 268 -1.69 -23.49 3.31
C MET A 268 -2.70 -24.65 3.38
N PRO A 269 -2.72 -25.44 4.47
CA PRO A 269 -3.69 -26.52 4.65
C PRO A 269 -5.13 -26.02 4.57
N ASN A 270 -6.00 -26.78 3.89
CA ASN A 270 -7.41 -26.41 3.71
C ASN A 270 -8.14 -26.20 5.05
N GLU A 271 -7.77 -26.95 6.09
CA GLU A 271 -8.34 -26.79 7.44
C GLU A 271 -8.04 -25.40 8.01
N MET A 272 -6.80 -24.91 7.84
CA MET A 272 -6.41 -23.55 8.25
C MET A 272 -7.12 -22.49 7.40
N VAL A 273 -7.25 -22.71 6.09
CA VAL A 273 -7.96 -21.78 5.19
C VAL A 273 -9.42 -21.63 5.61
N GLU A 274 -10.14 -22.74 5.85
CA GLU A 274 -11.54 -22.71 6.29
C GLU A 274 -11.69 -22.10 7.68
N LEU A 275 -10.75 -22.35 8.59
CA LEU A 275 -10.73 -21.70 9.90
C LEU A 275 -10.59 -20.18 9.79
N LEU A 276 -9.64 -19.70 8.98
CA LEU A 276 -9.45 -18.26 8.75
C LEU A 276 -10.66 -17.66 8.02
N ARG A 277 -11.24 -18.38 7.05
CA ARG A 277 -12.45 -17.97 6.34
C ARG A 277 -13.63 -17.72 7.28
N ASN A 278 -13.87 -18.67 8.18
CA ASN A 278 -14.94 -18.57 9.18
C ASN A 278 -14.66 -17.44 10.17
N LYS A 279 -13.42 -17.31 10.65
CA LYS A 279 -13.01 -16.28 11.62
C LYS A 279 -13.02 -14.87 11.06
N LEU A 280 -12.83 -14.71 9.76
CA LEU A 280 -12.86 -13.42 9.05
C LEU A 280 -14.24 -13.07 8.50
N GLY A 281 -15.24 -13.97 8.65
CA GLY A 281 -16.59 -13.73 8.15
C GLY A 281 -16.67 -13.63 6.62
N ILE A 282 -15.77 -14.32 5.91
CA ILE A 282 -15.66 -14.25 4.44
C ILE A 282 -16.89 -14.92 3.80
N SER A 283 -17.69 -14.10 3.13
CA SER A 283 -18.88 -14.51 2.39
C SER A 283 -18.53 -15.11 1.02
N ASN A 284 -19.51 -15.73 0.34
CA ASN A 284 -19.33 -16.26 -1.02
C ASN A 284 -19.03 -15.18 -2.07
N TYR A 285 -19.24 -13.91 -1.75
CA TYR A 285 -18.96 -12.78 -2.65
C TYR A 285 -17.56 -12.19 -2.44
N ASP A 286 -16.82 -12.66 -1.45
CA ASP A 286 -15.51 -12.14 -1.10
C ASP A 286 -14.43 -12.94 -1.83
N SER A 287 -13.34 -12.27 -2.20
CA SER A 287 -12.33 -12.88 -3.05
C SER A 287 -11.31 -13.64 -2.22
N VAL A 288 -11.39 -14.96 -2.23
CA VAL A 288 -10.39 -15.86 -1.61
C VAL A 288 -9.42 -16.33 -2.69
N ILE A 289 -8.17 -15.91 -2.61
CA ILE A 289 -7.17 -16.16 -3.65
C ILE A 289 -5.93 -16.84 -3.06
N ALA A 290 -5.58 -18.01 -3.61
CA ALA A 290 -4.30 -18.65 -3.34
C ALA A 290 -3.19 -17.93 -4.11
N GLY A 291 -2.34 -17.20 -3.39
CA GLY A 291 -1.23 -16.41 -3.91
C GLY A 291 0.15 -17.01 -3.58
N GLY A 292 1.18 -16.29 -4.02
CA GLY A 292 2.57 -16.65 -3.75
C GLY A 292 2.96 -16.60 -2.28
N ARG A 293 4.25 -16.86 -2.02
CA ARG A 293 4.82 -16.90 -0.67
C ARG A 293 4.92 -15.54 0.00
N TYR A 294 5.09 -14.47 -0.78
CA TYR A 294 5.22 -13.11 -0.27
C TYR A 294 4.01 -12.32 -0.70
N HIS A 295 3.36 -11.67 0.26
CA HIS A 295 2.28 -10.73 -0.01
C HIS A 295 2.79 -9.31 0.23
N ASN A 296 2.00 -8.31 -0.16
CA ASN A 296 2.34 -6.90 0.06
C ASN A 296 3.62 -6.46 -0.67
N PHE A 297 3.74 -6.76 -1.97
CA PHE A 297 4.89 -6.35 -2.77
C PHE A 297 5.05 -4.82 -2.86
N LYS A 298 4.08 -4.01 -2.41
CA LYS A 298 4.21 -2.54 -2.28
C LYS A 298 5.46 -2.10 -1.53
N ASP A 299 5.96 -2.90 -0.59
CA ASP A 299 7.18 -2.56 0.17
C ASP A 299 8.42 -2.51 -0.73
N PHE A 300 8.38 -3.15 -1.90
CA PHE A 300 9.43 -3.06 -2.92
C PHE A 300 9.54 -1.67 -3.56
N ILE A 301 8.55 -0.78 -3.42
CA ILE A 301 8.70 0.64 -3.80
C ILE A 301 9.90 1.26 -3.08
N SER A 302 10.14 0.83 -1.85
CA SER A 302 11.27 1.26 -1.01
C SER A 302 12.49 0.35 -1.10
N PHE A 303 12.55 -0.56 -2.09
CA PHE A 303 13.63 -1.54 -2.19
C PHE A 303 15.01 -0.85 -2.16
N PRO A 304 15.92 -1.28 -1.25
CA PRO A 304 17.17 -0.57 -1.03
C PRO A 304 18.16 -0.83 -2.17
N ASN A 305 18.88 0.22 -2.58
CA ASN A 305 20.03 0.04 -3.46
C ASN A 305 21.27 -0.31 -2.63
N VAL A 306 21.63 -1.60 -2.61
CA VAL A 306 22.88 -2.07 -1.98
C VAL A 306 24.02 -2.11 -3.00
N GLY A 307 23.75 -1.89 -4.30
CA GLY A 307 24.72 -2.00 -5.38
C GLY A 307 25.48 -0.71 -5.69
N LYS A 308 25.69 -0.44 -6.98
CA LYS A 308 26.32 0.78 -7.49
C LYS A 308 25.25 1.78 -7.93
N ALA A 309 25.65 3.04 -8.17
CA ALA A 309 24.72 4.10 -8.58
C ALA A 309 24.05 3.86 -9.94
N ASN A 310 24.64 3.05 -10.82
CA ASN A 310 24.06 2.69 -12.12
C ASN A 310 22.80 1.84 -12.03
N LEU A 311 22.50 1.26 -10.87
CA LEU A 311 21.30 0.44 -10.68
C LEU A 311 20.05 1.25 -10.34
N VAL A 312 20.19 2.58 -10.16
CA VAL A 312 19.13 3.51 -9.79
C VAL A 312 19.11 4.66 -10.80
N ASN A 313 17.96 5.28 -11.01
CA ASN A 313 17.85 6.46 -11.86
C ASN A 313 18.71 7.59 -11.30
N ARG A 314 19.36 8.34 -12.19
CA ARG A 314 20.10 9.55 -11.78
C ARG A 314 19.08 10.59 -11.32
N PRO A 315 19.24 11.18 -10.14
CA PRO A 315 18.33 12.20 -9.68
C PRO A 315 18.43 13.42 -10.60
N LEU A 316 17.31 13.85 -11.15
CA LEU A 316 17.23 15.10 -11.91
C LEU A 316 17.06 16.24 -10.91
N PRO A 317 18.04 17.16 -10.77
CA PRO A 317 17.92 18.26 -9.83
C PRO A 317 16.75 19.16 -10.25
N ARG A 318 15.89 19.48 -9.29
CA ARG A 318 14.75 20.38 -9.51
C ARG A 318 15.27 21.79 -9.78
N LEU A 319 14.85 22.38 -10.88
CA LEU A 319 15.33 23.68 -11.32
C LEU A 319 14.59 24.81 -10.60
N ARG A 320 15.34 25.86 -10.23
CA ARG A 320 14.76 27.14 -9.84
C ARG A 320 14.38 27.91 -11.11
N HIS A 321 13.20 28.49 -11.15
CA HIS A 321 12.81 29.38 -12.23
C HIS A 321 13.49 30.75 -12.03
N ILE A 322 14.51 31.02 -12.85
CA ILE A 322 15.44 32.18 -12.75
C ILE A 322 14.70 33.53 -12.67
N TRP A 323 13.49 33.60 -13.20
CA TRP A 323 12.65 34.80 -13.15
C TRP A 323 12.46 35.34 -11.72
N PHE A 324 12.25 34.47 -10.73
CA PHE A 324 12.03 34.90 -9.35
C PHE A 324 13.24 35.56 -8.71
N ASP A 325 14.45 35.27 -9.19
CA ASP A 325 15.69 35.81 -8.62
C ASP A 325 15.99 37.25 -9.10
N LYS A 326 15.24 37.76 -10.08
CA LYS A 326 15.44 39.10 -10.67
C LYS A 326 14.67 40.23 -9.96
N PHE A 327 13.76 39.88 -9.06
CA PHE A 327 12.85 40.83 -8.42
C PHE A 327 13.04 40.82 -6.90
N ARG A 328 12.53 41.87 -6.23
CA ARG A 328 12.66 42.02 -4.77
C ARG A 328 11.89 40.95 -3.99
N ASN A 329 10.74 40.53 -4.50
CA ASN A 329 9.86 39.53 -3.89
C ASN A 329 9.10 38.75 -4.98
N GLY A 330 8.40 37.68 -4.58
CA GLY A 330 7.63 36.86 -5.50
C GLY A 330 6.46 37.60 -6.17
N PHE A 331 5.88 38.60 -5.50
CA PHE A 331 4.75 39.37 -6.03
C PHE A 331 5.16 40.26 -7.20
N ASP A 332 6.32 40.91 -7.12
CA ASP A 332 6.86 41.74 -8.21
C ASP A 332 7.14 40.90 -9.46
N ALA A 333 7.69 39.69 -9.27
CA ALA A 333 7.95 38.76 -10.36
C ALA A 333 6.65 38.34 -11.09
N ILE A 334 5.57 38.09 -10.34
CA ILE A 334 4.27 37.70 -10.89
C ILE A 334 3.54 38.90 -11.50
N ARG A 335 3.68 40.10 -10.90
CA ARG A 335 3.08 41.34 -11.42
C ARG A 335 3.62 41.70 -12.80
N GLU A 336 4.91 41.48 -13.03
CA GLU A 336 5.55 41.76 -14.32
C GLU A 336 5.09 40.79 -15.41
N LYS A 337 4.95 39.50 -15.09
CA LYS A 337 4.55 38.48 -16.05
C LYS A 337 3.98 37.22 -15.37
N ASP A 338 2.98 36.62 -16.01
CA ASP A 338 2.49 35.30 -15.64
C ASP A 338 3.61 34.26 -15.61
N VAL A 339 3.63 33.44 -14.54
CA VAL A 339 4.64 32.41 -14.32
C VAL A 339 4.00 31.03 -14.34
N LEU A 340 4.44 30.18 -15.27
CA LEU A 340 4.08 28.77 -15.33
C LEU A 340 5.25 27.91 -14.83
N LEU A 341 5.01 27.12 -13.78
CA LEU A 341 5.97 26.15 -13.26
C LEU A 341 5.52 24.75 -13.64
N TYR A 342 6.45 23.93 -14.15
CA TYR A 342 6.19 22.55 -14.53
C TYR A 342 6.93 21.57 -13.64
N TYR A 343 6.20 20.81 -12.84
CA TYR A 343 6.73 19.81 -11.89
C TYR A 343 6.82 18.42 -12.52
N PRO A 344 7.78 17.57 -12.13
CA PRO A 344 8.80 17.77 -11.09
C PRO A 344 10.08 18.49 -11.59
N TYR A 345 10.10 19.00 -12.82
CA TYR A 345 11.26 19.69 -13.40
C TYR A 345 11.63 20.96 -12.64
N HIS A 346 10.63 21.74 -12.22
CA HIS A 346 10.81 22.91 -11.37
C HIS A 346 10.67 22.54 -9.90
N THR A 347 11.26 23.35 -9.02
CA THR A 347 11.06 23.22 -7.58
C THR A 347 9.70 23.77 -7.14
N PHE A 348 9.01 23.03 -6.28
CA PHE A 348 7.81 23.50 -5.59
C PHE A 348 8.11 24.58 -4.53
N GLU A 349 9.41 24.82 -4.24
CA GLU A 349 9.85 25.81 -3.26
C GLU A 349 9.39 27.23 -3.59
N HIS A 350 9.17 27.58 -4.88
CA HIS A 350 8.67 28.90 -5.25
C HIS A 350 7.26 29.17 -4.70
N VAL A 351 6.39 28.17 -4.73
CA VAL A 351 5.03 28.27 -4.17
C VAL A 351 5.09 28.39 -2.64
N LEU A 352 5.95 27.59 -2.00
CA LEU A 352 6.13 27.62 -0.55
C LEU A 352 6.68 28.97 -0.08
N GLU A 353 7.67 29.50 -0.79
CA GLU A 353 8.26 30.81 -0.47
C GLU A 353 7.28 31.95 -0.72
N LEU A 354 6.47 31.89 -1.78
CA LEU A 354 5.41 32.88 -2.03
C LEU A 354 4.36 32.88 -0.90
N LEU A 355 3.90 31.71 -0.47
CA LEU A 355 2.95 31.59 0.64
C LEU A 355 3.56 32.04 1.97
N ARG A 356 4.86 31.75 2.19
CA ARG A 356 5.60 32.23 3.35
C ARG A 356 5.73 33.75 3.33
N GLN A 357 6.06 34.37 2.19
CA GLN A 357 6.10 35.83 2.07
C GLN A 357 4.71 36.44 2.31
N ALA A 358 3.67 35.84 1.74
CA ALA A 358 2.30 36.28 1.93
C ALA A 358 1.85 36.25 3.40
N SER A 359 2.42 35.37 4.22
CA SER A 359 2.02 35.24 5.63
C SER A 359 2.48 36.40 6.51
N PHE A 360 3.52 37.15 6.15
CA PHE A 360 4.04 38.27 6.96
C PHE A 360 4.18 39.60 6.21
N ASP A 361 4.06 39.64 4.89
CA ASP A 361 4.13 40.89 4.13
C ASP A 361 3.01 41.86 4.58
N PRO A 362 3.32 43.05 5.12
CA PRO A 362 2.31 44.00 5.61
C PRO A 362 1.27 44.42 4.56
N SER A 363 1.59 44.34 3.28
CA SER A 363 0.68 44.72 2.19
C SER A 363 -0.38 43.65 1.87
N VAL A 364 -0.21 42.41 2.34
CA VAL A 364 -1.15 41.32 2.07
C VAL A 364 -2.32 41.34 3.05
N LEU A 365 -3.53 41.50 2.50
CA LEU A 365 -4.77 41.62 3.27
C LEU A 365 -5.43 40.25 3.57
N ALA A 366 -5.42 39.35 2.58
CA ALA A 366 -6.15 38.09 2.66
C ALA A 366 -5.45 36.99 1.85
N ILE A 367 -5.62 35.74 2.26
CA ILE A 367 -5.15 34.55 1.56
C ILE A 367 -6.30 33.55 1.46
N LYS A 368 -6.55 33.04 0.26
CA LYS A 368 -7.51 31.94 0.05
C LYS A 368 -6.79 30.77 -0.62
N ILE A 369 -6.95 29.57 -0.08
CA ILE A 369 -6.31 28.37 -0.61
C ILE A 369 -7.20 27.14 -0.43
N ASN A 370 -7.10 26.20 -1.38
CA ASN A 370 -7.75 24.90 -1.28
C ASN A 370 -6.72 23.84 -0.90
N ILE A 371 -7.07 22.98 0.03
CA ILE A 371 -6.27 21.88 0.53
C ILE A 371 -7.02 20.60 0.24
N TYR A 372 -6.54 19.86 -0.76
CA TYR A 372 -7.08 18.56 -1.11
C TYR A 372 -6.37 17.45 -0.32
N ARG A 373 -5.05 17.34 -0.48
CA ARG A 373 -4.18 16.44 0.28
C ARG A 373 -2.89 17.15 0.59
N VAL A 374 -2.46 17.09 1.85
CA VAL A 374 -1.23 17.70 2.31
C VAL A 374 -0.32 16.68 2.95
N ALA A 375 0.99 16.89 2.82
CA ALA A 375 1.98 16.07 3.52
C ALA A 375 1.78 16.15 5.04
N LYS A 376 2.21 15.09 5.74
CA LYS A 376 2.09 14.96 7.21
C LYS A 376 2.66 16.13 8.01
N ASP A 377 3.62 16.87 7.44
CA ASP A 377 4.17 18.12 8.00
C ASP A 377 4.11 19.22 6.93
N SER A 378 2.91 19.79 6.74
CA SER A 378 2.68 20.73 5.66
C SER A 378 3.14 22.14 6.01
N ARG A 379 4.27 22.57 5.41
CA ARG A 379 4.75 23.97 5.46
C ARG A 379 3.70 25.00 5.00
N ILE A 380 2.72 24.57 4.19
CA ILE A 380 1.60 25.41 3.75
C ILE A 380 0.68 25.72 4.95
N ILE A 381 0.31 24.71 5.73
CA ILE A 381 -0.56 24.89 6.90
C ILE A 381 0.08 25.84 7.90
N GLU A 382 1.38 25.65 8.20
CA GLU A 382 2.12 26.54 9.09
C GLU A 382 2.12 27.99 8.58
N SER A 383 2.32 28.19 7.28
CA SER A 383 2.27 29.52 6.67
C SER A 383 0.89 30.17 6.80
N MET A 384 -0.19 29.39 6.70
CA MET A 384 -1.56 29.89 6.88
C MET A 384 -1.84 30.27 8.35
N ILE A 385 -1.36 29.47 9.30
CA ILE A 385 -1.43 29.77 10.74
C ILE A 385 -0.69 31.07 11.04
N HIS A 386 0.54 31.23 10.53
CA HIS A 386 1.30 32.48 10.69
C HIS A 386 0.60 33.69 10.07
N ALA A 387 -0.04 33.50 8.91
CA ALA A 387 -0.81 34.56 8.27
C ALA A 387 -1.99 35.01 9.14
N ALA A 388 -2.71 34.08 9.75
CA ALA A 388 -3.81 34.37 10.67
C ALA A 388 -3.32 35.11 11.93
N HIS A 389 -2.21 34.67 12.53
CA HIS A 389 -1.59 35.36 13.67
C HIS A 389 -1.13 36.79 13.34
N ASN A 390 -0.69 37.03 12.09
CA ASN A 390 -0.35 38.37 11.61
C ASN A 390 -1.57 39.22 11.21
N GLY A 391 -2.79 38.77 11.53
CA GLY A 391 -4.03 39.52 11.33
C GLY A 391 -4.58 39.50 9.90
N LYS A 392 -4.10 38.60 9.04
CA LYS A 392 -4.58 38.47 7.65
C LYS A 392 -5.87 37.67 7.63
N LYS A 393 -6.79 38.00 6.71
CA LYS A 393 -7.99 37.19 6.49
C LYS A 393 -7.65 35.93 5.72
N VAL A 394 -7.50 34.80 6.43
CA VAL A 394 -7.15 33.51 5.85
C VAL A 394 -8.41 32.65 5.70
N THR A 395 -8.68 32.17 4.48
CA THR A 395 -9.75 31.21 4.19
C THR A 395 -9.16 29.94 3.59
N VAL A 396 -9.42 28.80 4.20
CA VAL A 396 -8.88 27.50 3.75
C VAL A 396 -10.03 26.54 3.48
N VAL A 397 -10.18 26.12 2.23
CA VAL A 397 -11.13 25.05 1.88
C VAL A 397 -10.41 23.71 2.02
N VAL A 398 -10.79 22.90 2.99
CA VAL A 398 -10.22 21.57 3.20
C VAL A 398 -11.19 20.50 2.68
N GLU A 399 -10.72 19.64 1.79
CA GLU A 399 -11.47 18.46 1.36
C GLU A 399 -11.34 17.35 2.42
N LEU A 400 -12.33 17.23 3.30
CA LEU A 400 -12.29 16.24 4.38
C LEU A 400 -12.47 14.80 3.85
N GLN A 401 -13.08 14.64 2.67
CA GLN A 401 -13.34 13.32 2.05
C GLN A 401 -12.25 12.92 1.05
N ALA A 402 -11.04 13.50 1.18
CA ALA A 402 -9.93 13.15 0.31
C ALA A 402 -9.44 11.73 0.62
N ARG A 403 -9.57 10.83 -0.37
CA ARG A 403 -9.29 9.40 -0.17
C ARG A 403 -7.95 9.10 0.52
N PHE A 404 -7.96 8.30 1.58
CA PHE A 404 -6.79 7.84 2.35
C PHE A 404 -6.08 8.89 3.22
N ASP A 405 -6.56 10.14 3.25
CA ASP A 405 -5.97 11.26 4.01
C ASP A 405 -7.01 11.96 4.91
N GLU A 406 -8.18 11.35 5.13
CA GLU A 406 -9.34 11.95 5.82
C GLU A 406 -9.00 12.33 7.26
N GLU A 407 -8.43 11.41 8.04
CA GLU A 407 -8.05 11.64 9.44
C GLU A 407 -7.03 12.79 9.57
N ALA A 408 -6.08 12.86 8.64
CA ALA A 408 -5.07 13.91 8.61
C ALA A 408 -5.71 15.28 8.31
N ASN A 409 -6.62 15.33 7.33
CA ASN A 409 -7.32 16.56 6.96
C ASN A 409 -8.23 17.06 8.09
N ILE A 410 -8.89 16.16 8.84
CA ILE A 410 -9.69 16.51 10.02
C ILE A 410 -8.82 17.15 11.11
N HIS A 411 -7.64 16.56 11.38
CA HIS A 411 -6.71 17.13 12.35
C HIS A 411 -6.21 18.52 11.91
N TRP A 412 -5.92 18.71 10.63
CA TRP A 412 -5.49 20.01 10.09
C TRP A 412 -6.57 21.08 10.17
N ALA A 413 -7.83 20.72 9.89
CA ALA A 413 -8.95 21.64 10.01
C ALA A 413 -9.05 22.20 11.43
N LYS A 414 -8.95 21.34 12.46
CA LYS A 414 -8.97 21.77 13.88
C LYS A 414 -7.86 22.79 14.18
N ARG A 415 -6.62 22.48 13.78
CA ARG A 415 -5.47 23.38 14.01
C ARG A 415 -5.61 24.73 13.30
N LEU A 416 -6.15 24.74 12.08
CA LEU A 416 -6.40 25.98 11.32
C LEU A 416 -7.48 26.84 11.98
N THR A 417 -8.58 26.23 12.43
CA THR A 417 -9.67 26.96 13.12
C THR A 417 -9.19 27.55 14.45
N GLU A 418 -8.40 26.80 15.23
CA GLU A 418 -7.80 27.30 16.49
C GLU A 418 -6.89 28.51 16.27
N ALA A 419 -6.20 28.58 15.13
CA ALA A 419 -5.35 29.72 14.75
C ALA A 419 -6.12 30.94 14.24
N GLY A 420 -7.44 30.83 14.04
CA GLY A 420 -8.29 31.90 13.52
C GLY A 420 -8.47 31.91 12.00
N CYS A 421 -8.11 30.82 11.29
CA CYS A 421 -8.46 30.66 9.88
C CYS A 421 -9.96 30.35 9.73
N THR A 422 -10.56 30.84 8.63
CA THR A 422 -11.95 30.53 8.24
C THR A 422 -12.03 29.31 7.35
#